data_AF-G3IK56-F1
#
_entry.id   AF-G3IK56-F1
#
_cell.length_a   1.000
_cell.length_b   1.000
_cell.length_c   1.000
_cell.angle_alpha   90.00
_cell.angle_beta   90.00
_cell.angle_gamma   90.00
#
_symmetry.space_group_name_H-M   'P 1'
#
loop_
_entity.id
_entity.type
_entity.pdbx_description
1 polymer ?
#
loop_
_entity_poly.entity_id
_entity_poly.type
_entity_poly.pdbx_seq_one_letter_code
_entity_poly.pdbx_strand_id
1 'polypeptide(L)'
;MGVNAEEMCEAKEWIERLLTSEDHHIIENNHILYLGKNEHDKLSQLQTASGVSISETVSPLKAMLEIRGAQADLIEAVMNVECMLCEVQGEVARKKEKSLFDLLGE
;
A
#
# COMPACT_ATOMS: atom_id res chain seq x y z
N MET A 1 -20.70 3.53 -16.08
CA MET A 1 -20.05 2.27 -15.69
C MET A 1 -20.83 1.73 -14.50
N GLY A 2 -21.39 0.53 -14.61
CA GLY A 2 -22.15 -0.08 -13.51
C GLY A 2 -21.16 -0.66 -12.50
N VAL A 3 -21.38 -0.41 -11.22
CA VAL A 3 -20.57 -0.98 -10.15
C VAL A 3 -20.65 -2.51 -10.24
N ASN A 4 -19.51 -3.19 -10.37
CA ASN A 4 -19.48 -4.65 -10.37
C ASN A 4 -19.78 -5.15 -8.95
N ALA A 5 -20.74 -6.07 -8.82
CA ALA A 5 -21.11 -6.64 -7.51
C ALA A 5 -19.92 -7.34 -6.84
N GLU A 6 -19.00 -7.88 -7.64
CA GLU A 6 -17.77 -8.52 -7.18
C GLU A 6 -16.81 -7.50 -6.56
N GLU A 7 -16.56 -6.36 -7.23
CA GLU A 7 -15.70 -5.28 -6.71
C GLU A 7 -16.24 -4.73 -5.37
N MET A 8 -17.56 -4.60 -5.22
CA MET A 8 -18.16 -4.19 -3.94
C MET A 8 -17.97 -5.24 -2.85
N CYS A 9 -18.09 -6.52 -3.19
CA CYS A 9 -17.91 -7.60 -2.24
C CYS A 9 -16.47 -7.65 -1.76
N GLU A 10 -15.50 -7.59 -2.67
CA GLU A 10 -14.07 -7.58 -2.36
C GLU A 10 -13.70 -6.37 -1.49
N ALA A 11 -14.20 -5.17 -1.84
CA ALA A 11 -13.96 -3.96 -1.07
C ALA A 11 -14.55 -4.07 0.35
N LYS A 12 -15.78 -4.59 0.47
CA LYS A 12 -16.42 -4.80 1.77
C LYS A 12 -15.62 -5.79 2.63
N GLU A 13 -15.24 -6.93 2.08
CA GLU A 13 -14.44 -7.92 2.80
C GLU A 13 -13.08 -7.37 3.23
N TRP A 14 -12.46 -6.52 2.41
CA TRP A 14 -11.20 -5.86 2.76
C TRP A 14 -11.38 -4.89 3.94
N ILE A 15 -12.44 -4.06 3.92
CA ILE A 15 -12.76 -3.15 5.03
C ILE A 15 -13.07 -3.93 6.31
N GLU A 16 -13.89 -4.98 6.22
CA GLU A 16 -14.22 -5.82 7.38
C GLU A 16 -12.95 -6.46 7.98
N ARG A 17 -12.05 -7.00 7.14
CA ARG A 17 -10.75 -7.53 7.59
C ARG A 17 -9.92 -6.48 8.33
N LEU A 18 -9.83 -5.26 7.79
CA LEU A 18 -9.12 -4.16 8.44
C LEU A 18 -9.73 -3.80 9.80
N LEU A 19 -11.06 -3.67 9.87
CA LEU A 19 -11.76 -3.33 11.10
C LEU A 19 -11.67 -4.43 12.17
N THR A 20 -11.55 -5.69 11.76
CA THR A 20 -11.37 -6.84 12.69
C THR A 20 -9.92 -7.13 13.09
N SER A 21 -8.95 -6.40 12.52
CA SER A 21 -7.53 -6.59 12.86
C SER A 21 -7.26 -6.06 14.28
N GLU A 22 -6.78 -6.93 15.19
CA GLU A 22 -6.66 -6.58 16.62
C GLU A 22 -5.35 -5.86 16.96
N ASP A 23 -4.22 -6.36 16.49
CA ASP A 23 -2.88 -5.88 16.90
C ASP A 23 -1.90 -5.71 15.73
N HIS A 24 -2.22 -6.29 14.58
CA HIS A 24 -1.40 -6.20 13.38
C HIS A 24 -2.21 -6.34 12.10
N HIS A 25 -1.68 -5.76 11.01
CA HIS A 25 -2.22 -5.90 9.67
C HIS A 25 -1.07 -6.08 8.66
N ILE A 26 -1.29 -6.94 7.68
CA ILE A 26 -0.30 -7.25 6.64
C ILE A 26 -0.82 -6.71 5.31
N ILE A 27 -0.05 -5.81 4.72
CA ILE A 27 -0.26 -5.31 3.37
C ILE A 27 0.69 -6.07 2.44
N GLU A 28 0.13 -6.84 1.52
CA GLU A 28 0.87 -7.55 0.48
C GLU A 28 0.65 -6.83 -0.86
N ASN A 29 1.65 -6.07 -1.31
CA ASN A 29 1.56 -5.30 -2.54
C ASN A 29 2.94 -5.23 -3.21
N ASN A 30 3.04 -5.72 -4.44
CA ASN A 30 4.30 -5.72 -5.18
C ASN A 30 4.82 -4.30 -5.47
N HIS A 31 3.99 -3.26 -5.36
CA HIS A 31 4.43 -1.88 -5.51
C HIS A 31 5.33 -1.41 -4.36
N ILE A 32 5.37 -2.15 -3.24
CA ILE A 32 6.33 -1.94 -2.15
C ILE A 32 7.77 -2.03 -2.68
N LEU A 33 8.03 -2.83 -3.73
CA LEU A 33 9.35 -2.92 -4.37
C LEU A 33 9.83 -1.61 -5.00
N TYR A 34 8.92 -0.66 -5.24
CA TYR A 34 9.23 0.62 -5.86
C TYR A 34 9.31 1.78 -4.86
N LEU A 35 9.21 1.52 -3.55
CA LEU A 35 9.34 2.56 -2.54
C LEU A 35 10.76 3.13 -2.59
N GLY A 36 10.85 4.45 -2.75
CA GLY A 36 12.08 5.21 -2.71
C GLY A 36 12.26 5.90 -1.37
N LYS A 37 13.27 6.77 -1.27
CA LYS A 37 13.57 7.49 -0.03
C LYS A 37 12.35 8.26 0.52
N ASN A 38 11.61 8.94 -0.34
CA ASN A 38 10.47 9.75 0.05
C ASN A 38 9.37 8.91 0.72
N GLU A 39 9.12 7.72 0.18
CA GLU A 39 8.12 6.80 0.71
C GLU A 39 8.58 6.21 2.04
N HIS A 40 9.87 5.86 2.17
CA HIS A 40 10.44 5.43 3.44
C HIS A 40 10.41 6.55 4.50
N ASP A 41 10.63 7.81 4.11
CA ASP A 41 10.50 8.97 4.99
C ASP A 41 9.04 9.13 5.46
N LYS A 42 8.04 8.94 4.58
CA LYS A 42 6.61 8.91 4.94
C LYS A 42 6.30 7.77 5.93
N LEU A 43 6.79 6.56 5.68
CA LEU A 43 6.62 5.41 6.58
C LEU A 43 7.19 5.69 7.97
N SER A 44 8.39 6.26 8.04
CA SER A 44 9.02 6.63 9.32
C SER A 44 8.26 7.72 10.07
N GLN A 45 7.70 8.71 9.36
CA GLN A 45 6.85 9.73 9.95
C GLN A 45 5.56 9.12 10.49
N LEU A 46 4.95 8.20 9.74
CA LEU A 46 3.74 7.50 10.14
C LEU A 46 3.94 6.66 11.41
N GLN A 47 5.07 5.94 11.50
CA GLN A 47 5.46 5.23 12.72
C GLN A 47 5.54 6.15 13.93
N THR A 48 6.10 7.34 13.76
CA THR A 48 6.31 8.31 14.84
C THR A 48 5.01 9.00 15.24
N ALA A 49 4.14 9.33 14.27
CA ALA A 49 2.91 10.07 14.49
C ALA A 49 1.80 9.20 15.10
N SER A 50 1.60 7.99 14.57
CA SER A 50 0.54 7.07 15.01
C SER A 50 1.01 6.08 16.07
N GLY A 51 2.30 6.11 16.48
CA GLY A 51 2.82 5.18 17.49
C GLY A 51 2.82 3.71 17.05
N VAL A 52 2.78 3.46 15.75
CA VAL A 52 2.77 2.12 15.16
C VAL A 52 4.19 1.65 14.84
N SER A 53 4.39 0.34 14.82
CA SER A 53 5.58 -0.29 14.25
C SER A 53 5.27 -0.72 12.82
N ILE A 54 6.12 -0.33 11.87
CA ILE A 54 6.03 -0.80 10.49
C ILE A 54 7.31 -1.59 10.20
N SER A 55 7.15 -2.78 9.64
CA SER A 55 8.26 -3.60 9.18
C SER A 55 8.05 -4.01 7.74
N GLU A 56 9.11 -3.91 6.95
CA GLU A 56 9.09 -4.28 5.54
C GLU A 56 9.80 -5.62 5.35
N THR A 57 9.17 -6.54 4.63
CA THR A 57 9.78 -7.79 4.20
C THR A 57 9.71 -7.87 2.68
N VAL A 58 10.89 -7.85 2.05
CA VAL A 58 11.04 -8.00 0.60
C VAL A 58 11.71 -9.33 0.30
N SER A 59 11.05 -10.12 -0.55
CA SER A 59 11.56 -11.35 -1.12
C SER A 59 11.45 -11.32 -2.65
N PRO A 60 12.15 -12.20 -3.39
CA PRO A 60 12.10 -12.20 -4.86
C PRO A 60 10.69 -12.36 -5.47
N LEU A 61 9.74 -12.89 -4.71
CA LEU A 61 8.38 -13.20 -5.17
C LEU A 61 7.30 -12.33 -4.53
N LYS A 62 7.61 -11.64 -3.44
CA LYS A 62 6.61 -10.99 -2.59
C LYS A 62 7.24 -9.84 -1.81
N ALA A 63 6.54 -8.73 -1.77
CA ALA A 63 6.83 -7.61 -0.88
C ALA A 63 5.64 -7.38 0.05
N MET A 64 5.93 -7.18 1.32
CA MET A 64 4.91 -6.99 2.35
C MET A 64 5.33 -5.97 3.40
N LEU A 65 4.35 -5.22 3.89
CA LEU A 65 4.47 -4.34 5.03
C LEU A 65 3.61 -4.90 6.16
N GLU A 66 4.21 -5.16 7.31
CA GLU A 66 3.50 -5.50 8.53
C GLU A 66 3.42 -4.27 9.41
N ILE A 67 2.20 -3.87 9.76
CA ILE A 67 1.92 -2.74 10.65
C ILE A 67 1.37 -3.31 11.95
N ARG A 68 1.94 -2.89 13.09
CA ARG A 68 1.53 -3.32 14.43
C ARG A 68 1.25 -2.11 15.30
N GLY A 69 0.18 -2.16 16.09
CA GLY A 69 -0.21 -1.03 16.95
C GLY A 69 -1.59 -1.19 17.55
N ALA A 70 -2.06 -0.16 18.25
CA ALA A 70 -3.44 -0.12 18.73
C ALA A 70 -4.40 0.00 17.54
N GLN A 71 -5.59 -0.58 17.63
CA GLN A 71 -6.53 -0.72 16.50
C GLN A 71 -6.83 0.60 15.77
N ALA A 72 -7.06 1.70 16.50
CA ALA A 72 -7.37 2.99 15.87
C ALA A 72 -6.19 3.53 15.06
N ASP A 73 -4.99 3.48 15.64
CA ASP A 73 -3.75 3.91 15.01
C ASP A 73 -3.34 2.98 13.86
N LEU A 74 -3.61 1.68 14.00
CA LEU A 74 -3.40 0.66 12.98
C LEU A 74 -4.25 0.95 11.74
N ILE A 75 -5.54 1.24 11.93
CA ILE A 75 -6.45 1.57 10.81
C ILE A 75 -5.97 2.82 10.08
N GLU A 76 -5.63 3.88 10.82
CA GLU A 76 -5.09 5.11 10.22
C GLU A 76 -3.80 4.81 9.45
N ALA A 77 -2.87 4.05 10.04
CA ALA A 77 -1.61 3.73 9.41
C ALA A 77 -1.79 2.89 8.13
N VAL A 78 -2.63 1.85 8.17
CA VAL A 78 -2.94 1.03 6.99
C VAL A 78 -3.52 1.87 5.87
N MET A 79 -4.48 2.76 6.17
CA MET A 79 -5.08 3.63 5.17
C MET A 79 -4.05 4.59 4.53
N ASN A 80 -3.16 5.17 5.34
CA ASN A 80 -2.09 6.03 4.82
C ASN A 80 -1.11 5.27 3.93
N VAL A 81 -0.74 4.04 4.30
CA VAL A 81 0.15 3.20 3.50
C VAL A 81 -0.51 2.80 2.17
N GLU A 82 -1.78 2.39 2.18
CA GLU A 82 -2.51 2.02 0.95
C GLU A 82 -2.68 3.22 0.00
N CYS A 83 -2.98 4.41 0.54
CA CYS A 83 -3.01 5.64 -0.26
C CYS A 83 -1.65 5.93 -0.92
N MET A 84 -0.56 5.82 -0.15
CA MET A 84 0.79 5.99 -0.68
C MET A 84 1.11 4.95 -1.77
N LEU A 85 0.73 3.69 -1.58
CA LEU A 85 0.95 2.63 -2.57
C LEU A 85 0.16 2.88 -3.87
N CYS A 86 -1.05 3.43 -3.78
CA CYS A 86 -1.82 3.88 -4.94
C CYS A 86 -1.08 4.98 -5.73
N GLU A 87 -0.48 5.96 -5.04
CA GLU A 87 0.33 7.00 -5.68
C GLU A 87 1.52 6.40 -6.44
N VAL A 88 2.27 5.51 -5.76
CA VAL A 88 3.43 4.80 -6.33
C VAL A 88 3.02 3.97 -7.54
N GLN A 89 1.89 3.27 -7.48
CA GLN A 89 1.35 2.52 -8.62
C GLN A 89 1.09 3.43 -9.82
N GLY A 90 0.48 4.60 -9.60
CA GLY A 90 0.24 5.59 -10.65
C GLY A 90 1.54 6.12 -11.28
N GLU A 91 2.55 6.40 -10.46
CA GLU A 91 3.86 6.85 -10.95
C GLU A 91 4.59 5.79 -11.77
N VAL A 92 4.59 4.54 -11.28
CA VAL A 92 5.21 3.40 -11.97
C VAL A 92 4.49 3.13 -13.29
N ALA A 93 3.16 3.18 -13.31
CA ALA A 93 2.38 3.00 -14.53
C ALA A 93 2.73 4.07 -15.58
N ARG A 94 2.72 5.35 -15.20
CA ARG A 94 3.10 6.47 -16.09
C ARG A 94 4.53 6.33 -16.62
N LYS A 95 5.47 5.92 -15.76
CA LYS A 95 6.86 5.74 -16.15
C LYS A 95 7.02 4.59 -17.15
N LYS A 96 6.34 3.46 -16.92
CA LYS A 96 6.35 2.31 -17.83
C LYS A 96 5.71 2.67 -19.17
N GLU A 97 4.56 3.33 -19.15
CA GLU A 97 3.88 3.80 -20.36
C GLU A 97 4.79 4.72 -21.18
N LYS A 98 5.41 5.74 -20.55
CA LYS A 98 6.36 6.60 -21.23
C LYS A 98 7.53 5.83 -21.84
N SER A 99 8.13 4.88 -21.09
CA SER A 99 9.22 4.05 -21.62
C SER A 99 8.79 3.21 -22.81
N LEU A 100 7.53 2.77 -22.88
CA LEU A 100 7.01 2.06 -24.05
C LEU A 100 6.88 2.99 -25.27
N PHE A 101 6.38 4.21 -25.09
CA PHE A 101 6.34 5.21 -26.16
C PHE A 101 7.74 5.59 -26.67
N ASP A 102 8.68 5.86 -25.75
CA ASP A 102 10.07 6.18 -26.10
C ASP A 102 10.72 5.03 -26.92
N LEU A 103 10.39 3.77 -26.63
CA LEU A 103 10.87 2.59 -27.37
C LEU A 103 10.24 2.45 -28.77
N LEU A 104 8.99 2.89 -28.93
CA LEU A 104 8.28 2.89 -30.21
C LEU A 104 8.70 4.06 -31.11
N GLY A 105 9.46 5.03 -30.59
CA GLY A 105 9.92 6.20 -31.32
C GLY A 105 8.83 7.27 -31.50
N GLU A 106 7.79 7.24 -30.66
CA GLU A 106 6.72 8.23 -30.59
C GLU A 106 6.98 9.28 -29.50
#